data_AF-A0A7S6MKC9-F1
#
_entry.id   AF-A0A7S6MKC9-F1
#
_cell.length_a   1.000
_cell.length_b   1.000
_cell.length_c   1.000
_cell.angle_alpha   90.00
_cell.angle_beta   90.00
_cell.angle_gamma   90.00
#
_symmetry.space_group_name_H-M   'P 1'
#
loop_
_entity.id
_entity.type
_entity.pdbx_description
1 polymer ?
#
loop_
_entity_poly.entity_id
_entity_poly.type
_entity_poly.pdbx_seq_one_letter_code
_entity_poly.pdbx_strand_id
1 'polypeptide(L)'
;MKKRYSLDPDNPQHADKVEAALLEGLEPSQPSGQQRAKIRAQLFQRIHASAAAEAPRVTIRSDQGKWRKILPGVRAKTLDRHNRAFLLDLEPGASLPMHRHHEDEECIVLRGSASLGDLKLSSGDYHMARAGSRHGKISSESGALLYLRGIPVGHTAEVARDLLTAFLPGGGRELITIRANEGDWSEVAPGVSSKPLYDDGQTRSSLLRIAAGTRWSSQQALLAHDEECLLLEGNAFFGDTLLCSGDWQLAPTGSASRPISSDRGALVFMRGARNAA
;
A
#
# COMPACT_ATOMS: atom_id res chain seq x y z
N MET A 1 19.47 -39.94 15.13
CA MET A 1 18.28 -40.27 15.95
C MET A 1 18.31 -39.39 17.20
N LYS A 2 17.29 -38.54 17.44
CA LYS A 2 17.20 -37.76 18.69
C LYS A 2 17.03 -38.74 19.86
N LYS A 3 17.86 -38.65 20.91
CA LYS A 3 17.66 -39.39 22.16
C LYS A 3 16.29 -39.00 22.71
N ARG A 4 15.36 -39.95 22.82
CA ARG A 4 14.13 -39.79 23.62
C ARG A 4 14.60 -39.67 25.06
N TYR A 5 14.41 -38.51 25.66
CA TYR A 5 14.58 -38.35 27.10
C TYR A 5 13.35 -38.98 27.74
N SER A 6 13.51 -40.19 28.30
CA SER A 6 12.46 -40.82 29.12
C SER A 6 12.27 -39.97 30.37
N LEU A 7 11.01 -39.76 30.77
CA LEU A 7 10.64 -39.08 32.02
C LEU A 7 11.24 -39.80 33.24
N ASP A 8 11.36 -41.12 33.15
CA ASP A 8 12.05 -41.98 34.12
C ASP A 8 12.68 -43.16 33.37
N PRO A 9 14.02 -43.16 33.14
CA PRO A 9 14.70 -44.24 32.44
C PRO A 9 14.86 -45.51 33.30
N ASP A 10 14.76 -45.41 34.63
CA ASP A 10 14.89 -46.53 35.56
C ASP A 10 13.55 -47.26 35.75
N ASN A 11 12.44 -46.61 35.41
CA ASN A 11 11.11 -47.21 35.40
C ASN A 11 10.32 -46.89 34.11
N PRO A 12 10.66 -47.52 32.98
CA PRO A 12 10.05 -47.23 31.68
C PRO A 12 8.54 -47.49 31.66
N GLN A 13 8.04 -48.48 32.40
CA GLN A 13 6.60 -48.75 32.48
C GLN A 13 5.83 -47.65 33.22
N HIS A 14 6.45 -46.98 34.20
CA HIS A 14 5.85 -45.83 34.87
C HIS A 14 5.89 -44.59 33.98
N ALA A 15 7.02 -44.34 33.32
CA ALA A 15 7.16 -43.25 32.36
C ALA A 15 6.11 -43.34 31.23
N ASP A 16 5.93 -44.53 30.64
CA ASP A 16 4.93 -44.76 29.59
C ASP A 16 3.49 -44.50 30.07
N LYS A 17 3.17 -44.87 31.33
CA LYS A 17 1.85 -44.60 31.92
C LYS A 17 1.61 -43.11 32.14
N VAL A 18 2.61 -42.37 32.59
CA VAL A 18 2.52 -40.92 32.79
C VAL A 18 2.41 -40.20 31.45
N GLU A 19 3.20 -40.60 30.45
CA GLU A 19 3.14 -40.01 29.11
C GLU A 19 1.78 -40.30 28.43
N ALA A 20 1.25 -41.51 28.56
CA ALA A 20 -0.09 -41.85 28.08
C ALA A 20 -1.20 -41.03 28.78
N ALA A 21 -1.14 -40.86 30.10
CA ALA A 21 -2.10 -40.07 30.85
C ALA A 21 -2.03 -38.56 30.51
N LEU A 22 -0.82 -38.03 30.26
CA LEU A 22 -0.63 -36.66 29.80
C LEU A 22 -1.22 -36.47 28.40
N LEU A 23 -1.01 -37.42 27.49
CA LEU A 23 -1.59 -37.37 26.14
C LEU A 23 -3.12 -37.46 26.16
N GLU A 24 -3.69 -38.30 27.02
CA GLU A 24 -5.14 -38.38 27.24
C GLU A 24 -5.70 -37.07 27.84
N GLY A 25 -4.96 -36.44 28.76
CA GLY A 25 -5.30 -35.11 29.30
C GLY A 25 -5.14 -33.95 28.31
N LEU A 26 -4.46 -34.18 27.18
CA LEU A 26 -4.28 -33.24 26.08
C LEU A 26 -5.28 -33.46 24.94
N GLU A 27 -6.20 -34.43 25.07
CA GLU A 27 -7.29 -34.61 24.12
C GLU A 27 -8.08 -33.29 23.97
N PRO A 28 -8.33 -32.81 22.73
CA PRO A 28 -9.06 -31.57 22.52
C PRO A 28 -10.45 -31.66 23.15
N SER A 29 -10.64 -30.97 24.27
CA SER A 29 -11.95 -30.92 24.92
C SER A 29 -12.99 -30.31 23.97
N GLN A 30 -14.04 -31.07 23.71
CA GLN A 30 -15.14 -30.60 22.88
C GLN A 30 -15.90 -29.52 23.66
N PRO A 31 -16.03 -28.28 23.14
CA PRO A 31 -16.77 -27.25 23.83
C PRO A 31 -18.23 -27.69 24.00
N SER A 32 -18.79 -27.48 25.19
CA SER A 32 -20.19 -27.75 25.50
C SER A 32 -21.13 -26.97 24.57
N GLY A 33 -22.40 -27.36 24.49
CA GLY A 33 -23.40 -26.63 23.68
C GLY A 33 -23.46 -25.13 24.02
N GLN A 34 -23.36 -24.78 25.30
CA GLN A 34 -23.32 -23.38 25.76
C GLN A 34 -22.02 -22.67 25.35
N GLN A 35 -20.87 -23.34 25.45
CA GLN A 35 -19.59 -22.79 25.01
C GLN A 35 -19.58 -22.56 23.49
N ARG A 36 -20.09 -23.52 22.70
CA ARG A 36 -20.26 -23.39 21.24
C ARG A 36 -21.16 -22.21 20.89
N ALA A 37 -22.29 -22.05 21.59
CA ALA A 37 -23.19 -20.91 21.39
C ALA A 37 -22.51 -19.56 21.70
N LYS A 38 -21.73 -19.49 22.79
CA LYS A 38 -20.96 -18.28 23.15
C LYS A 38 -19.89 -17.95 22.12
N ILE A 39 -19.09 -18.94 21.69
CA ILE A 39 -18.07 -18.78 20.65
C ILE A 39 -18.73 -18.29 19.35
N ARG A 40 -19.84 -18.92 18.94
CA ARG A 40 -20.61 -18.52 17.77
C ARG A 40 -21.05 -17.06 17.85
N ALA A 41 -21.66 -16.65 18.97
CA ALA A 41 -22.11 -15.27 19.16
C ALA A 41 -20.94 -14.26 19.07
N GLN A 42 -19.82 -14.56 19.72
CA GLN A 42 -18.62 -13.70 19.68
C GLN A 42 -18.01 -13.61 18.28
N LEU A 43 -17.96 -14.73 17.54
CA LEU A 43 -17.48 -14.74 16.16
C LEU A 43 -18.38 -13.89 15.25
N PHE A 44 -19.70 -14.04 15.33
CA PHE A 44 -20.62 -13.21 14.55
C PHE A 44 -20.50 -11.73 14.91
N GLN A 45 -20.39 -11.39 16.20
CA GLN A 45 -20.14 -10.01 16.62
C GLN A 45 -18.85 -9.45 16.02
N ARG A 46 -17.75 -10.22 16.03
CA ARG A 46 -16.48 -9.80 15.42
C ARG A 46 -16.58 -9.65 13.90
N ILE A 47 -17.26 -10.57 13.21
CA ILE A 47 -17.49 -10.49 11.77
C ILE A 47 -18.30 -9.24 11.43
N HIS A 48 -19.38 -8.95 12.16
CA HIS A 48 -20.18 -7.74 11.94
C HIS A 48 -19.39 -6.46 12.21
N ALA A 49 -18.60 -6.42 13.29
CA ALA A 49 -17.75 -5.27 13.60
C ALA A 49 -16.68 -5.06 12.53
N SER A 50 -16.06 -6.14 12.04
CA SER A 50 -15.09 -6.11 10.95
C SER A 50 -15.73 -5.60 9.66
N ALA A 51 -16.85 -6.19 9.25
CA ALA A 51 -17.58 -5.76 8.05
C ALA A 51 -18.01 -4.29 8.12
N ALA A 52 -18.47 -3.81 9.28
CA ALA A 52 -18.83 -2.40 9.47
C ALA A 52 -17.61 -1.46 9.38
N ALA A 53 -16.47 -1.86 9.94
CA ALA A 53 -15.24 -1.06 9.90
C ALA A 53 -14.59 -1.02 8.50
N GLU A 54 -14.74 -2.08 7.72
CA GLU A 54 -14.19 -2.18 6.35
C GLU A 54 -15.16 -1.67 5.27
N ALA A 55 -16.47 -1.59 5.55
CA ALA A 55 -17.48 -1.12 4.60
C ALA A 55 -17.20 0.21 3.89
N PRO A 56 -16.67 1.27 4.54
CA PRO A 56 -16.37 2.52 3.84
C PRO A 56 -15.08 2.46 3.01
N ARG A 57 -14.25 1.43 3.19
CA ARG A 57 -12.93 1.32 2.55
C ARG A 57 -13.07 0.72 1.16
N VAL A 58 -12.29 1.24 0.22
CA VAL A 58 -12.18 0.69 -1.13
C VAL A 58 -10.84 0.00 -1.25
N THR A 59 -10.84 -1.31 -1.53
CA THR A 59 -9.62 -2.07 -1.80
C THR A 59 -9.64 -2.59 -3.23
N ILE A 60 -8.56 -2.31 -3.96
CA ILE A 60 -8.32 -2.82 -5.30
C ILE A 60 -7.10 -3.72 -5.22
N ARG A 61 -7.33 -5.01 -5.43
CA ARG A 61 -6.23 -5.98 -5.50
C ARG A 61 -5.37 -5.76 -6.73
N SER A 62 -4.11 -6.18 -6.66
CA SER A 62 -3.17 -6.12 -7.78
C SER A 62 -3.73 -6.76 -9.06
N ASP A 63 -4.44 -7.88 -8.93
CA ASP A 63 -5.11 -8.64 -10.00
C ASP A 63 -6.53 -8.16 -10.35
N GLN A 64 -7.07 -7.23 -9.57
CA GLN A 64 -8.39 -6.61 -9.81
C GLN A 64 -8.28 -5.30 -10.59
N GLY A 65 -9.45 -4.85 -11.06
CA GLY A 65 -9.62 -3.64 -11.87
C GLY A 65 -9.51 -3.91 -13.37
N LYS A 66 -9.76 -2.87 -14.18
CA LYS A 66 -9.78 -2.98 -15.64
C LYS A 66 -8.67 -2.12 -16.24
N TRP A 67 -7.76 -2.78 -16.95
CA TRP A 67 -6.77 -2.10 -17.79
C TRP A 67 -7.44 -1.58 -19.05
N ARG A 68 -7.20 -0.31 -19.37
CA ARG A 68 -7.65 0.33 -20.61
C ARG A 68 -6.44 0.73 -21.43
N LYS A 69 -6.44 0.37 -22.72
CA LYS A 69 -5.44 0.86 -23.66
C LYS A 69 -5.63 2.36 -23.85
N ILE A 70 -4.55 3.12 -23.70
CA ILE A 70 -4.52 4.58 -23.88
C ILE A 70 -3.86 4.91 -25.22
N LEU A 71 -2.68 4.33 -25.47
CA LEU A 71 -1.90 4.46 -26.71
C LEU A 71 -1.26 3.10 -27.05
N PRO A 72 -0.64 2.92 -28.22
CA PRO A 72 0.20 1.76 -28.48
C PRO A 72 1.28 1.59 -27.39
N GLY A 73 1.34 0.41 -26.77
CA GLY A 73 2.28 0.11 -25.67
C GLY A 73 1.97 0.78 -24.33
N VAL A 74 0.84 1.50 -24.21
CA VAL A 74 0.45 2.21 -22.98
C VAL A 74 -0.95 1.81 -22.55
N ARG A 75 -1.07 1.33 -21.31
CA ARG A 75 -2.37 1.03 -20.69
C ARG A 75 -2.45 1.61 -19.29
N ALA A 76 -3.65 1.94 -18.84
CA ALA A 76 -3.90 2.47 -17.51
C ALA A 76 -4.98 1.68 -16.77
N LYS A 77 -4.82 1.53 -15.45
CA LYS A 77 -5.82 0.97 -14.54
C LYS A 77 -6.21 2.05 -13.53
N THR A 78 -7.43 2.57 -13.64
CA THR A 78 -7.96 3.54 -12.67
C THR A 78 -8.16 2.87 -11.31
N LEU A 79 -7.65 3.50 -10.25
CA LEU A 79 -7.83 3.08 -8.86
C LEU A 79 -8.93 3.90 -8.20
N ASP A 80 -8.84 5.23 -8.30
CA ASP A 80 -9.90 6.15 -7.89
C ASP A 80 -10.07 7.28 -8.89
N ARG A 81 -11.32 7.52 -9.28
CA ARG A 81 -11.67 8.61 -10.20
C ARG A 81 -11.73 9.95 -9.49
N HIS A 82 -12.18 9.98 -8.23
CA HIS A 82 -12.35 11.23 -7.49
C HIS A 82 -10.99 11.84 -7.17
N ASN A 83 -10.09 11.04 -6.62
CA ASN A 83 -8.72 11.45 -6.34
C ASN A 83 -7.76 11.34 -7.53
N ARG A 84 -8.25 10.86 -8.69
CA ARG A 84 -7.45 10.66 -9.91
C ARG A 84 -6.19 9.82 -9.66
N ALA A 85 -6.34 8.72 -8.92
CA ALA A 85 -5.30 7.74 -8.67
C ALA A 85 -5.39 6.61 -9.71
N PHE A 86 -4.26 6.23 -10.31
CA PHE A 86 -4.22 5.18 -11.32
C PHE A 86 -2.84 4.52 -11.42
N LEU A 87 -2.80 3.34 -12.04
CA LEU A 87 -1.57 2.73 -12.50
C LEU A 87 -1.41 2.95 -14.00
N LEU A 88 -0.19 3.27 -14.43
CA LEU A 88 0.19 3.38 -15.83
C LEU A 88 1.25 2.32 -16.14
N ASP A 89 0.99 1.47 -17.12
CA ASP A 89 1.90 0.41 -17.56
C ASP A 89 2.38 0.75 -18.98
N LEU A 90 3.71 0.83 -19.10
CA LEU A 90 4.46 1.12 -20.31
C LEU A 90 5.17 -0.15 -20.75
N GLU A 91 4.88 -0.60 -21.96
CA GLU A 91 5.68 -1.62 -22.63
C GLU A 91 7.07 -1.06 -23.01
N PRO A 92 8.09 -1.92 -23.21
CA PRO A 92 9.37 -1.49 -23.74
C PRO A 92 9.22 -0.70 -25.05
N GLY A 93 9.87 0.46 -25.13
CA GLY A 93 9.78 1.39 -26.26
C GLY A 93 8.53 2.27 -26.29
N ALA A 94 7.57 2.08 -25.38
CA ALA A 94 6.37 2.88 -25.33
C ALA A 94 6.68 4.33 -24.92
N SER A 95 5.84 5.26 -25.40
CA SER A 95 5.97 6.66 -25.02
C SER A 95 4.64 7.40 -25.01
N LEU A 96 4.56 8.41 -24.15
CA LEU A 96 3.48 9.37 -24.10
C LEU A 96 4.00 10.74 -24.56
N PRO A 97 3.20 11.48 -25.34
CA PRO A 97 3.56 12.83 -25.74
C PRO A 97 3.71 13.76 -24.53
N MET A 98 4.47 14.84 -24.75
CA MET A 98 4.67 15.94 -23.80
C MET A 98 3.32 16.54 -23.40
N HIS A 99 3.08 16.68 -22.09
CA HIS A 99 1.89 17.33 -21.55
C HIS A 99 2.28 18.30 -20.43
N ARG A 100 1.38 19.26 -20.18
CA ARG A 100 1.51 20.24 -19.10
C ARG A 100 0.62 19.83 -17.94
N HIS A 101 1.16 19.95 -16.74
CA HIS A 101 0.42 19.71 -15.51
C HIS A 101 -0.33 20.97 -15.11
N HIS A 102 -1.66 20.88 -15.12
CA HIS A 102 -2.52 21.94 -14.60
C HIS A 102 -2.69 21.86 -13.08
N GLU A 103 -2.36 20.70 -12.50
CA GLU A 103 -2.43 20.39 -11.09
C GLU A 103 -1.17 19.64 -10.66
N ASP A 104 -1.01 19.38 -9.37
CA ASP A 104 0.12 18.60 -8.88
C ASP A 104 -0.02 17.11 -9.27
N GLU A 105 1.05 16.49 -9.77
CA GLU A 105 1.12 15.06 -10.08
C GLU A 105 2.12 14.36 -9.17
N GLU A 106 1.67 13.37 -8.42
CA GLU A 106 2.54 12.43 -7.71
C GLU A 106 2.78 11.17 -8.54
N CYS A 107 4.04 10.76 -8.65
CA CYS A 107 4.48 9.59 -9.39
C CYS A 107 5.42 8.72 -8.54
N ILE A 108 5.17 7.41 -8.52
CA ILE A 108 6.10 6.40 -8.00
C ILE A 108 6.36 5.36 -9.08
N VAL A 109 7.63 5.07 -9.34
CA VAL A 109 8.00 3.94 -10.21
C VAL A 109 7.91 2.65 -9.40
N LEU A 110 6.92 1.82 -9.70
CA LEU A 110 6.70 0.53 -9.03
C LEU A 110 7.57 -0.59 -9.61
N ARG A 111 7.89 -0.50 -10.91
CA ARG A 111 8.71 -1.48 -11.64
C ARG A 111 9.38 -0.80 -12.83
N GLY A 112 10.60 -1.21 -13.14
CA GLY A 112 11.30 -0.79 -14.36
C GLY A 112 11.83 0.64 -14.28
N SER A 113 11.80 1.35 -15.41
CA SER A 113 12.29 2.73 -15.49
C SER A 113 11.54 3.55 -16.52
N ALA A 114 11.35 4.83 -16.25
CA ALA A 114 10.72 5.77 -17.17
C ALA A 114 11.55 7.05 -17.24
N SER A 115 11.68 7.61 -18.44
CA SER A 115 12.34 8.89 -18.69
C SER A 115 11.28 9.97 -18.91
N LEU A 116 11.38 11.07 -18.16
CA LEU A 116 10.56 12.26 -18.26
C LEU A 116 11.44 13.37 -18.87
N GLY A 117 11.50 13.42 -20.20
CA GLY A 117 12.55 14.19 -20.88
C GLY A 117 13.93 13.65 -20.52
N ASP A 118 14.82 14.51 -19.99
CA ASP A 118 16.18 14.15 -19.59
C ASP A 118 16.24 13.47 -18.21
N LEU A 119 15.16 13.53 -17.43
CA LEU A 119 15.10 12.91 -16.10
C LEU A 119 14.73 11.43 -16.21
N LYS A 120 15.68 10.54 -15.94
CA LYS A 120 15.41 9.10 -15.80
C LYS A 120 15.00 8.78 -14.37
N LEU A 121 13.85 8.13 -14.20
CA LEU A 121 13.33 7.59 -12.94
C LEU A 121 13.41 6.06 -12.97
N SER A 122 13.77 5.45 -11.84
CA SER A 122 13.87 4.00 -11.67
C SER A 122 12.99 3.51 -10.53
N SER A 123 12.76 2.20 -10.46
CA SER A 123 11.95 1.56 -9.41
C SER A 123 12.27 2.10 -8.00
N GLY A 124 11.24 2.54 -7.28
CA GLY A 124 11.33 3.13 -5.95
C GLY A 124 11.56 4.65 -5.93
N ASP A 125 11.86 5.28 -7.07
CA ASP A 125 11.93 6.74 -7.16
C ASP A 125 10.53 7.35 -7.02
N TYR A 126 10.46 8.44 -6.25
CA TYR A 126 9.30 9.31 -6.14
C TYR A 126 9.54 10.60 -6.92
N HIS A 127 8.51 11.07 -7.61
CA HIS A 127 8.55 12.31 -8.35
C HIS A 127 7.25 13.09 -8.16
N MET A 128 7.38 14.38 -7.86
CA MET A 128 6.27 15.32 -7.74
C MET A 128 6.43 16.43 -8.78
N ALA A 129 5.47 16.47 -9.70
CA ALA A 129 5.34 17.55 -10.68
C ALA A 129 4.39 18.61 -10.13
N ARG A 130 4.88 19.82 -9.89
CA ARG A 130 4.02 20.90 -9.36
C ARG A 130 3.14 21.49 -10.46
N ALA A 131 1.95 21.97 -10.11
CA ALA A 131 1.05 22.65 -11.03
C ALA A 131 1.76 23.78 -11.79
N GLY A 132 1.61 23.79 -13.12
CA GLY A 132 2.30 24.71 -14.03
C GLY A 132 3.67 24.23 -14.52
N SER A 133 4.20 23.12 -13.97
CA SER A 133 5.37 22.45 -14.52
C SER A 133 5.06 21.78 -15.86
N ARG A 134 6.13 21.38 -16.57
CA ARG A 134 6.07 20.71 -17.85
C ARG A 134 6.94 19.48 -17.77
N HIS A 135 6.42 18.34 -18.19
CA HIS A 135 7.24 17.16 -18.42
C HIS A 135 7.52 17.04 -19.89
N GLY A 136 8.77 16.67 -20.23
CA GLY A 136 9.10 16.23 -21.58
C GLY A 136 8.32 14.98 -21.97
N LYS A 137 8.63 14.42 -23.14
CA LYS A 137 8.11 13.11 -23.55
C LYS A 137 8.37 12.08 -22.44
N ILE A 138 7.32 11.38 -22.02
CA ILE A 138 7.48 10.22 -21.13
C ILE A 138 7.79 9.02 -22.02
N SER A 139 8.86 8.28 -21.72
CA SER A 139 9.22 7.07 -22.46
C SER A 139 9.80 6.02 -21.54
N SER A 140 9.75 4.77 -21.96
CA SER A 140 10.39 3.68 -21.23
C SER A 140 11.13 2.75 -22.17
N GLU A 141 12.44 2.60 -21.99
CA GLU A 141 13.26 1.69 -22.80
C GLU A 141 12.97 0.23 -22.46
N SER A 142 12.86 -0.09 -21.17
CA SER A 142 12.71 -1.45 -20.64
C SER A 142 11.29 -1.80 -20.17
N GLY A 143 10.35 -0.88 -20.32
CA GLY A 143 9.03 -0.94 -19.74
C GLY A 143 9.00 -0.44 -18.28
N ALA A 144 7.84 0.05 -17.85
CA ALA A 144 7.65 0.58 -16.51
C ALA A 144 6.22 0.39 -16.02
N LEU A 145 6.07 0.21 -14.72
CA LEU A 145 4.78 0.34 -14.04
C LEU A 145 4.87 1.53 -13.09
N LEU A 146 4.00 2.50 -13.27
CA LEU A 146 3.96 3.73 -12.48
C LEU A 146 2.64 3.79 -11.70
N TYR A 147 2.70 4.23 -10.45
CA TYR A 147 1.54 4.77 -9.76
C TYR A 147 1.52 6.28 -9.97
N LEU A 148 0.37 6.82 -10.35
CA LEU A 148 0.17 8.23 -10.64
C LEU A 148 -1.07 8.75 -9.92
N ARG A 149 -0.99 9.97 -9.37
CA ARG A 149 -2.10 10.67 -8.71
C ARG A 149 -2.13 12.14 -9.09
N GLY A 150 -3.33 12.67 -9.35
CA GLY A 150 -3.57 14.10 -9.59
C GLY A 150 -3.90 14.48 -11.04
N ILE A 151 -3.80 13.54 -11.98
CA ILE A 151 -4.08 13.78 -13.41
C ILE A 151 -5.31 13.01 -13.88
N PRO A 152 -6.22 13.62 -14.65
CA PRO A 152 -7.33 12.91 -15.26
C PRO A 152 -6.85 11.90 -16.32
N VAL A 153 -7.25 10.63 -16.18
CA VAL A 153 -7.00 9.61 -17.21
C VAL A 153 -8.19 9.47 -18.14
N GLY A 154 -8.00 9.84 -19.41
CA GLY A 154 -8.85 9.38 -20.50
C GLY A 154 -10.17 10.16 -20.70
N HIS A 155 -10.28 11.38 -20.20
CA HIS A 155 -11.21 12.35 -20.80
C HIS A 155 -10.51 12.99 -22.00
N THR A 156 -10.93 12.64 -23.22
CA THR A 156 -10.31 13.08 -24.48
C THR A 156 -10.15 14.60 -24.54
N ALA A 157 -11.06 15.35 -23.92
CA ALA A 157 -11.00 16.82 -23.85
C ALA A 157 -9.99 17.36 -22.82
N GLU A 158 -9.76 16.67 -21.70
CA GLU A 158 -8.82 17.10 -20.66
C GLU A 158 -7.39 16.65 -20.99
N VAL A 159 -7.22 15.42 -21.45
CA VAL A 159 -5.93 14.96 -22.01
C VAL A 159 -5.55 15.80 -23.23
N ALA A 160 -6.51 16.17 -24.10
CA ALA A 160 -6.23 17.10 -25.19
C ALA A 160 -5.87 18.50 -24.69
N ARG A 161 -6.49 19.01 -23.62
CA ARG A 161 -6.13 20.29 -23.01
C ARG A 161 -4.69 20.26 -22.49
N ASP A 162 -4.33 19.24 -21.73
CA ASP A 162 -3.01 19.09 -21.12
C ASP A 162 -1.91 18.92 -22.18
N LEU A 163 -2.23 18.27 -23.31
CA LEU A 163 -1.35 18.17 -24.48
C LEU A 163 -1.28 19.48 -25.29
N LEU A 164 -2.39 20.22 -25.45
CA LEU A 164 -2.45 21.49 -26.18
C LEU A 164 -1.71 22.63 -25.46
N THR A 165 -1.81 22.71 -24.13
CA THR A 165 -1.18 23.76 -23.32
C THR A 165 0.31 23.53 -23.07
N ALA A 166 0.83 22.34 -23.42
CA ALA A 166 2.25 22.03 -23.43
C ALA A 166 3.07 22.93 -24.39
N PHE A 167 2.43 23.72 -25.25
CA PHE A 167 3.10 24.67 -26.16
C PHE A 167 3.07 26.14 -25.70
N LEU A 168 2.35 26.50 -24.61
CA LEU A 168 2.21 27.89 -24.14
C LEU A 168 3.28 28.32 -23.13
N PRO A 169 4.04 29.42 -23.27
CA PRO A 169 5.13 29.78 -22.35
C PRO A 169 4.65 29.94 -20.89
N GLY A 170 5.43 29.45 -19.93
CA GLY A 170 5.20 29.65 -18.49
C GLY A 170 6.37 29.11 -17.68
N GLY A 171 6.86 29.91 -16.73
CA GLY A 171 7.97 29.53 -15.85
C GLY A 171 7.57 28.33 -15.00
N GLY A 172 8.19 27.17 -15.25
CA GLY A 172 7.90 25.94 -14.53
C GLY A 172 8.16 26.12 -13.04
N ARG A 173 7.21 25.70 -12.20
CA ARG A 173 7.45 25.56 -10.76
C ARG A 173 8.31 24.31 -10.50
N GLU A 174 8.88 24.24 -9.31
CA GLU A 174 9.81 23.22 -8.82
C GLU A 174 9.37 21.79 -9.15
N LEU A 175 10.32 20.96 -9.59
CA LEU A 175 10.15 19.51 -9.73
C LEU A 175 10.86 18.87 -8.54
N ILE A 176 10.15 18.04 -7.77
CA ILE A 176 10.75 17.36 -6.61
C ILE A 176 10.94 15.91 -6.99
N THR A 177 12.18 15.43 -6.95
CA THR A 177 12.52 14.02 -7.15
C THR A 177 13.26 13.52 -5.93
N ILE A 178 12.78 12.42 -5.35
CA ILE A 178 13.45 11.72 -4.26
C ILE A 178 13.81 10.33 -4.77
N ARG A 179 15.11 10.05 -4.90
CA ARG A 179 15.54 8.72 -5.33
C ARG A 179 15.19 7.65 -4.31
N ALA A 180 15.08 6.41 -4.75
CA ALA A 180 14.82 5.28 -3.87
C ALA A 180 15.82 5.21 -2.69
N ASN A 181 17.09 5.48 -2.98
CA ASN A 181 18.22 5.49 -2.04
C ASN A 181 18.49 6.85 -1.37
N GLU A 182 17.66 7.86 -1.66
CA GLU A 182 17.72 9.19 -1.03
C GLU A 182 16.60 9.37 0.00
N GLY A 183 16.76 10.42 0.82
CA GLY A 183 15.83 10.82 1.87
C GLY A 183 16.07 10.11 3.19
N ASP A 184 15.64 10.76 4.27
CA ASP A 184 15.88 10.30 5.62
C ASP A 184 14.75 9.40 6.12
N TRP A 185 15.13 8.28 6.72
CA TRP A 185 14.22 7.41 7.45
C TRP A 185 14.29 7.74 8.93
N SER A 186 13.14 7.98 9.56
CA SER A 186 13.04 8.13 11.02
C SER A 186 12.07 7.09 11.59
N GLU A 187 12.38 6.56 12.77
CA GLU A 187 11.47 5.66 13.47
C GLU A 187 10.32 6.48 14.08
N VAL A 188 9.08 6.11 13.72
CA VAL A 188 7.85 6.77 14.21
C VAL A 188 7.16 5.96 15.30
N ALA A 189 7.47 4.67 15.38
CA ALA A 189 7.07 3.74 16.44
C ALA A 189 8.02 2.53 16.40
N PRO A 190 8.14 1.72 17.47
CA PRO A 190 8.99 0.53 17.48
C PRO A 190 8.72 -0.40 16.27
N GLY A 191 9.71 -0.53 15.40
CA GLY A 191 9.63 -1.35 14.18
C GLY A 191 8.86 -0.72 13.02
N VAL A 192 8.52 0.57 13.10
CA VAL A 192 7.92 1.35 12.00
C VAL A 192 8.78 2.58 11.73
N SER A 193 9.35 2.65 10.52
CA SER A 193 10.09 3.80 10.05
C SER A 193 9.35 4.50 8.91
N SER A 194 9.46 5.83 8.86
CA SER A 194 8.84 6.67 7.83
C SER A 194 9.92 7.44 7.07
N LYS A 195 9.80 7.48 5.74
CA LYS A 195 10.51 8.42 4.87
C LYS A 195 9.50 9.43 4.30
N PRO A 196 9.51 10.70 4.72
CA PRO A 196 8.64 11.72 4.16
C PRO A 196 8.99 11.96 2.69
N LEU A 197 7.97 12.10 1.84
CA LEU A 197 8.13 12.35 0.41
C LEU A 197 7.66 13.75 0.03
N TYR A 198 6.46 14.12 0.49
CA TYR A 198 5.87 15.42 0.19
C TYR A 198 4.85 15.82 1.26
N ASP A 199 4.74 17.11 1.54
CA ASP A 199 3.79 17.70 2.50
C ASP A 199 3.25 19.00 1.88
N ASP A 200 1.93 19.09 1.70
CA ASP A 200 1.23 20.28 1.17
C ASP A 200 0.60 21.16 2.26
N GLY A 201 0.90 20.86 3.53
CA GLY A 201 0.34 21.53 4.70
C GLY A 201 -0.97 20.93 5.20
N GLN A 202 -1.69 20.17 4.37
CA GLN A 202 -2.93 19.47 4.76
C GLN A 202 -2.70 17.96 4.84
N THR A 203 -2.02 17.42 3.84
CA THR A 203 -1.74 16.00 3.67
C THR A 203 -0.26 15.75 3.49
N ARG A 204 0.15 14.54 3.85
CA ARG A 204 1.53 14.08 3.74
C ARG A 204 1.59 12.77 2.98
N SER A 205 2.48 12.71 2.00
CA SER A 205 2.91 11.50 1.32
C SER A 205 4.21 10.99 1.95
N SER A 206 4.28 9.70 2.25
CA SER A 206 5.44 9.06 2.85
C SER A 206 5.57 7.60 2.45
N LEU A 207 6.80 7.05 2.50
CA LEU A 207 7.01 5.62 2.54
C LEU A 207 7.09 5.17 4.00
N LEU A 208 6.40 4.07 4.32
CA LEU A 208 6.46 3.41 5.61
C LEU A 208 7.11 2.05 5.44
N ARG A 209 8.14 1.78 6.26
CA ARG A 209 8.76 0.48 6.40
C ARG A 209 8.30 -0.11 7.72
N ILE A 210 7.63 -1.25 7.64
CA ILE A 210 7.14 -2.01 8.79
C ILE A 210 8.02 -3.25 8.90
N ALA A 211 8.67 -3.44 10.05
CA ALA A 211 9.50 -4.61 10.30
C ALA A 211 8.64 -5.88 10.50
N ALA A 212 9.27 -7.04 10.32
CA ALA A 212 8.63 -8.33 10.57
C ALA A 212 8.25 -8.48 12.06
N GLY A 213 7.04 -8.95 12.32
CA GLY A 213 6.50 -9.11 13.67
C GLY A 213 5.97 -7.81 14.29
N THR A 214 6.00 -6.69 13.56
CA THR A 214 5.52 -5.40 14.07
C THR A 214 4.00 -5.33 14.04
N ARG A 215 3.44 -4.77 15.12
CA ARG A 215 2.05 -4.32 15.21
C ARG A 215 2.04 -2.87 15.67
N TRP A 216 1.36 -2.02 14.92
CA TRP A 216 1.31 -0.58 15.12
C TRP A 216 -0.12 -0.07 14.96
N SER A 217 -0.46 1.00 15.65
CA SER A 217 -1.76 1.66 15.54
C SER A 217 -1.58 3.16 15.61
N SER A 218 -2.34 3.89 14.79
CA SER A 218 -2.46 5.35 14.95
C SER A 218 -3.09 5.68 16.31
N GLN A 219 -2.67 6.82 16.87
CA GLN A 219 -3.28 7.37 18.08
C GLN A 219 -4.67 7.96 17.83
N GLN A 220 -4.98 8.33 16.58
CA GLN A 220 -6.29 8.88 16.23
C GLN A 220 -7.30 7.76 16.02
N ALA A 221 -8.48 7.89 16.61
CA ALA A 221 -9.56 6.91 16.44
C ALA A 221 -10.21 6.98 15.04
N LEU A 222 -10.32 8.17 14.47
CA LEU A 222 -10.91 8.42 13.15
C LEU A 222 -9.92 9.19 12.26
N LEU A 223 -9.98 8.93 10.96
CA LEU A 223 -9.16 9.61 9.96
C LEU A 223 -9.65 11.05 9.74
N ALA A 224 -8.75 12.02 9.85
CA ALA A 224 -9.04 13.44 9.61
C ALA A 224 -9.11 13.81 8.11
N HIS A 225 -8.48 12.99 7.26
CA HIS A 225 -8.49 13.11 5.81
C HIS A 225 -8.57 11.71 5.19
N ASP A 226 -8.82 11.64 3.89
CA ASP A 226 -8.69 10.41 3.13
C ASP A 226 -7.28 9.86 3.29
N GLU A 227 -7.17 8.58 3.64
CA GLU A 227 -5.92 7.84 3.72
C GLU A 227 -5.85 6.86 2.57
N GLU A 228 -4.85 7.05 1.72
CA GLU A 228 -4.55 6.21 0.58
C GLU A 228 -3.28 5.42 0.86
N CYS A 229 -3.31 4.10 0.63
CA CYS A 229 -2.13 3.27 0.72
C CYS A 229 -1.96 2.38 -0.51
N LEU A 230 -0.69 2.18 -0.89
CA LEU A 230 -0.26 1.25 -1.92
C LEU A 230 0.86 0.39 -1.33
N LEU A 231 0.64 -0.93 -1.25
CA LEU A 231 1.70 -1.82 -0.81
C LEU A 231 2.73 -2.00 -1.92
N LEU A 232 3.97 -1.61 -1.65
CA LEU A 232 5.07 -1.73 -2.61
C LEU A 232 5.74 -3.09 -2.48
N GLU A 233 6.02 -3.53 -1.26
CA GLU A 233 6.70 -4.81 -0.98
C GLU A 233 6.08 -5.52 0.23
N GLY A 234 6.17 -6.85 0.23
CA GLY A 234 5.72 -7.68 1.35
C GLY A 234 4.19 -7.77 1.45
N ASN A 235 3.72 -7.88 2.70
CA ASN A 235 2.30 -7.92 3.04
C ASN A 235 2.08 -7.33 4.44
N ALA A 236 0.90 -6.75 4.65
CA ALA A 236 0.50 -6.23 5.96
C ALA A 236 -1.02 -6.29 6.10
N PHE A 237 -1.49 -6.64 7.29
CA PHE A 237 -2.88 -6.47 7.67
C PHE A 237 -3.14 -5.02 8.02
N PHE A 238 -4.19 -4.45 7.43
CA PHE A 238 -4.80 -3.20 7.83
C PHE A 238 -6.14 -3.55 8.49
N GLY A 239 -6.14 -3.58 9.82
CA GLY A 239 -7.24 -4.16 10.59
C GLY A 239 -7.34 -5.66 10.32
N ASP A 240 -8.44 -6.06 9.68
CA ASP A 240 -8.69 -7.47 9.32
C ASP A 240 -8.42 -7.75 7.83
N THR A 241 -8.05 -6.71 7.06
CA THR A 241 -7.79 -6.82 5.63
C THR A 241 -6.30 -7.03 5.38
N LEU A 242 -5.89 -8.22 4.94
CA LEU A 242 -4.54 -8.45 4.43
C LEU A 242 -4.37 -7.71 3.11
N LEU A 243 -3.37 -6.85 2.98
CA LEU A 243 -2.91 -6.27 1.73
C LEU A 243 -1.58 -6.91 1.33
N CYS A 244 -1.38 -7.12 0.03
CA CYS A 244 -0.15 -7.63 -0.58
C CYS A 244 0.48 -6.61 -1.52
N SER A 245 1.75 -6.81 -1.91
CA SER A 245 2.41 -5.99 -2.93
C SER A 245 1.53 -5.80 -4.19
N GLY A 246 1.34 -4.53 -4.58
CA GLY A 246 0.49 -4.10 -5.68
C GLY A 246 -0.98 -3.87 -5.32
N ASP A 247 -1.42 -4.22 -4.09
CA ASP A 247 -2.75 -3.88 -3.60
C ASP A 247 -2.80 -2.41 -3.17
N TRP A 248 -3.92 -1.79 -3.48
CA TRP A 248 -4.22 -0.40 -3.16
C TRP A 248 -5.48 -0.33 -2.29
N GLN A 249 -5.48 0.54 -1.29
CA GLN A 249 -6.67 0.82 -0.48
C GLN A 249 -6.84 2.33 -0.27
N LEU A 250 -8.10 2.78 -0.32
CA LEU A 250 -8.54 4.09 0.13
C LEU A 250 -9.47 3.95 1.32
N ALA A 251 -9.17 4.67 2.38
CA ALA A 251 -10.00 4.84 3.55
C ALA A 251 -10.50 6.29 3.58
N PRO A 252 -11.80 6.53 3.34
CA PRO A 252 -12.34 7.89 3.34
C PRO A 252 -12.21 8.57 4.71
N THR A 253 -12.17 9.89 4.69
CA THR A 253 -12.26 10.75 5.88
C THR A 253 -13.39 10.30 6.81
N GLY A 254 -13.14 10.29 8.11
CA GLY A 254 -14.09 9.84 9.13
C GLY A 254 -14.16 8.32 9.31
N SER A 255 -13.47 7.52 8.48
CA SER A 255 -13.30 6.09 8.73
C SER A 255 -12.51 5.84 10.01
N ALA A 256 -12.81 4.76 10.71
CA ALA A 256 -12.05 4.36 11.89
C ALA A 256 -10.63 3.95 11.51
N SER A 257 -9.62 4.49 12.19
CA SER A 257 -8.22 4.07 12.03
C SER A 257 -8.08 2.59 12.36
N ARG A 258 -7.26 1.88 11.60
CA ARG A 258 -7.07 0.43 11.75
C ARG A 258 -5.63 0.14 12.19
N PRO A 259 -5.42 -0.80 13.12
CA PRO A 259 -4.06 -1.24 13.44
C PRO A 259 -3.44 -1.90 12.21
N ILE A 260 -2.15 -1.68 12.02
CA ILE A 260 -1.37 -2.30 10.96
C ILE A 260 -0.46 -3.36 11.60
N SER A 261 -0.40 -4.55 11.01
CA SER A 261 0.56 -5.58 11.43
C SER A 261 1.14 -6.34 10.27
N SER A 262 2.39 -6.76 10.36
CA SER A 262 3.04 -7.57 9.35
C SER A 262 3.92 -8.65 9.96
N ASP A 263 3.72 -9.91 9.54
CA ASP A 263 4.54 -11.03 9.99
C ASP A 263 5.89 -11.09 9.26
N ARG A 264 5.98 -10.55 8.04
CA ARG A 264 7.17 -10.64 7.17
C ARG A 264 7.83 -9.30 6.87
N GLY A 265 7.24 -8.21 7.35
CA GLY A 265 7.60 -6.85 6.99
C GLY A 265 6.93 -6.40 5.70
N ALA A 266 6.83 -5.08 5.54
CA ALA A 266 6.23 -4.44 4.38
C ALA A 266 6.85 -3.07 4.10
N LEU A 267 6.84 -2.70 2.82
CA LEU A 267 7.07 -1.33 2.37
C LEU A 267 5.77 -0.80 1.78
N VAL A 268 5.30 0.33 2.29
CA VAL A 268 3.99 0.90 1.95
C VAL A 268 4.15 2.35 1.56
N PHE A 269 3.60 2.76 0.43
CA PHE A 269 3.33 4.17 0.19
C PHE A 269 2.03 4.55 0.91
N MET A 270 2.06 5.65 1.66
CA MET A 270 0.91 6.17 2.38
C MET A 270 0.79 7.67 2.16
N ARG A 271 -0.41 8.11 1.77
CA ARG A 271 -0.83 9.51 1.72
C ARG A 271 -2.02 9.69 2.63
N GLY A 272 -1.95 10.63 3.55
CA GLY A 272 -3.05 10.85 4.50
C GLY A 272 -2.93 12.20 5.20
N ALA A 273 -3.69 12.34 6.29
CA ALA A 273 -3.62 13.51 7.13
C ALA A 273 -2.18 13.77 7.59
N ARG A 274 -1.80 15.05 7.66
CA ARG A 274 -0.59 15.46 8.36
C ARG A 274 -0.79 15.22 9.85
N ASN A 275 -0.41 14.04 10.34
CA ASN A 275 -0.43 13.79 11.77
C ASN A 275 0.58 14.72 12.44
N ALA A 276 0.12 15.53 13.39
CA ALA A 276 1.01 16.27 14.28
C ALA A 276 1.92 15.25 14.97
N ALA A 277 3.22 15.47 14.85
CA ALA A 277 4.24 14.66 15.52
C ALA A 277 4.02 14.64 17.04
#